data_AF-A0A6P3HQK2-F1
#
_entry.id   AF-A0A6P3HQK2-F1
#
_cell.length_a   1.000
_cell.length_b   1.000
_cell.length_c   1.000
_cell.angle_alpha   90.00
_cell.angle_beta   90.00
_cell.angle_gamma   90.00
#
_symmetry.space_group_name_H-M   'P 1'
#
loop_
_entity.id
_entity.type
_entity.pdbx_description
1 polymer ?
#
loop_
_entity_poly.entity_id
_entity_poly.type
_entity_poly.pdbx_seq_one_letter_code
_entity_poly.pdbx_strand_id
1 'polypeptide(L)'
;MDSGPNKNKKKKKTDFIPYRDSVLTWLLRENLGGNSRTAMVAALSPADINYDETLSTLRYADRAKQIRCNAVINEDPNNKLIRELKDEVTRLRDLLYAQGLGDITDMTSALVGVSPSSSLSALSSRAASVSSLHERILFAPGSEEAIERLKETEKIIAELNETWEEKLRRTEAIRMERWVLGAGTRPSDGEVDGGGWDQAI
;
A
#
# COMPACT_ATOMS: atom_id res chain seq x y z
N MET A 1 24.42 60.72 -22.50
CA MET A 1 23.28 59.89 -22.93
C MET A 1 23.65 58.44 -22.62
N ASP A 2 23.39 57.99 -21.40
CA ASP A 2 23.63 56.61 -20.98
C ASP A 2 22.28 55.99 -20.61
N SER A 3 21.76 55.16 -21.50
CA SER A 3 20.52 54.43 -21.32
C SER A 3 20.86 52.97 -21.03
N GLY A 4 20.99 52.64 -19.74
CA GLY A 4 21.17 51.26 -19.28
C GLY A 4 19.91 50.40 -19.54
N PRO A 5 20.07 49.10 -19.87
CA PRO A 5 18.95 48.23 -20.20
C PRO A 5 18.21 47.76 -18.94
N ASN A 6 16.94 48.13 -18.84
CA ASN A 6 16.03 47.73 -17.75
C ASN A 6 15.74 46.21 -17.80
N LYS A 7 16.41 45.44 -16.94
CA LYS A 7 16.20 43.99 -16.77
C LYS A 7 15.04 43.70 -15.82
N ASN A 8 13.80 43.94 -16.26
CA ASN A 8 12.61 43.47 -15.54
C ASN A 8 12.34 41.98 -15.82
N LYS A 9 13.04 41.09 -15.12
CA LYS A 9 12.62 39.68 -14.97
C LYS A 9 11.35 39.65 -14.11
N LYS A 10 10.17 39.73 -14.73
CA LYS A 10 8.90 39.41 -14.08
C LYS A 10 8.95 37.96 -13.60
N LYS A 11 9.27 37.74 -12.31
CA LYS A 11 8.99 36.46 -11.65
C LYS A 11 7.50 36.20 -11.83
N LYS A 12 7.14 35.09 -12.50
CA LYS A 12 5.75 34.63 -12.54
C LYS A 12 5.30 34.52 -11.09
N LYS A 13 4.39 35.41 -10.67
CA LYS A 13 3.72 35.26 -9.38
C LYS A 13 2.94 33.95 -9.51
N THR A 14 3.31 32.96 -8.70
CA THR A 14 2.44 31.81 -8.49
C THR A 14 1.18 32.38 -7.87
N ASP A 15 0.05 32.29 -8.56
CA ASP A 15 -1.22 32.80 -8.04
C ASP A 15 -1.45 32.20 -6.64
N PHE A 16 -1.73 33.07 -5.68
CA PHE A 16 -1.95 32.63 -4.30
C PHE A 16 -3.33 31.96 -4.22
N ILE A 17 -3.35 30.67 -3.88
CA ILE A 17 -4.58 29.91 -3.73
C ILE A 17 -4.90 29.76 -2.23
N PRO A 18 -6.05 30.27 -1.75
CA PRO A 18 -6.37 30.35 -0.32
C PRO A 18 -6.93 29.03 0.24
N TYR A 19 -6.09 27.99 0.32
CA TYR A 19 -6.51 26.71 0.89
C TYR A 19 -6.78 26.75 2.40
N ARG A 20 -6.33 27.79 3.11
CA ARG A 20 -6.46 27.88 4.58
C ARG A 20 -7.71 28.60 5.05
N ASP A 21 -8.49 29.19 4.14
CA ASP A 21 -9.70 29.93 4.50
C ASP A 21 -10.80 29.01 5.05
N SER A 22 -10.73 27.70 4.76
CA SER A 22 -11.63 26.70 5.34
C SER A 22 -10.90 25.40 5.66
N VAL A 23 -11.41 24.65 6.63
CA VAL A 23 -10.90 23.30 6.95
C VAL A 23 -11.07 22.35 5.76
N LEU A 24 -12.19 22.47 5.02
CA LEU A 24 -12.47 21.62 3.87
C LEU A 24 -11.42 21.80 2.76
N THR A 25 -11.15 23.04 2.35
CA THR A 25 -10.14 23.34 1.32
C THR A 25 -8.73 23.07 1.80
N TRP A 26 -8.48 23.08 3.11
CA TRP A 26 -7.18 22.75 3.68
C TRP A 26 -6.89 21.25 3.60
N LEU A 27 -7.86 20.41 3.98
CA LEU A 27 -7.76 18.95 3.86
C LEU A 27 -7.73 18.51 2.39
N LEU A 28 -8.49 19.19 1.53
CA LEU A 28 -8.56 18.88 0.10
C LEU A 28 -7.53 19.60 -0.76
N ARG A 29 -6.55 20.28 -0.17
CA ARG A 29 -5.51 21.03 -0.90
C ARG A 29 -4.80 20.18 -1.95
N GLU A 30 -4.48 18.93 -1.63
CA GLU A 30 -3.81 18.02 -2.56
C GLU A 30 -4.72 17.56 -3.71
N ASN A 31 -6.04 17.59 -3.50
CA ASN A 31 -7.04 17.24 -4.52
C ASN A 31 -7.34 18.41 -5.48
N LEU A 32 -7.21 19.65 -5.03
CA LEU A 32 -7.56 20.83 -5.83
C LEU A 32 -6.34 21.38 -6.60
N GLY A 33 -5.78 20.59 -7.51
CA GLY A 33 -4.62 20.97 -8.33
C GLY A 33 -3.27 20.49 -7.82
N GLY A 34 -3.26 19.56 -6.86
CA GLY A 34 -2.07 18.85 -6.38
C GLY A 34 -1.93 17.45 -6.98
N ASN A 35 -1.38 16.55 -6.17
CA ASN A 35 -1.15 15.15 -6.53
C ASN A 35 -2.39 14.29 -6.25
N SER A 36 -3.38 14.33 -7.14
CA SER A 36 -4.60 13.53 -7.01
C SER A 36 -5.28 13.32 -8.37
N ARG A 37 -6.01 12.21 -8.51
CA ARG A 37 -6.95 11.99 -9.61
C ARG A 37 -8.33 12.42 -9.13
N THR A 38 -8.68 13.67 -9.40
CA THR A 38 -9.90 14.28 -8.88
C THR A 38 -11.00 14.29 -9.94
N ALA A 39 -12.20 13.85 -9.55
CA ALA A 39 -13.42 13.96 -10.35
C ALA A 39 -14.45 14.75 -9.53
N MET A 40 -15.19 15.63 -10.20
CA MET A 40 -16.30 16.38 -9.61
C MET A 40 -17.61 15.91 -10.23
N VAL A 41 -18.60 15.61 -9.39
CA VAL A 41 -19.96 15.30 -9.80
C VAL A 41 -20.85 16.48 -9.44
N ALA A 42 -21.50 17.08 -10.43
CA ALA A 42 -22.49 18.13 -10.23
C ALA A 42 -23.89 17.50 -10.26
N ALA A 43 -24.58 17.52 -9.12
CA ALA A 43 -25.97 17.07 -9.03
C ALA A 43 -26.90 18.26 -9.28
N LEU A 44 -27.79 18.13 -10.27
CA LEU A 44 -28.66 19.21 -10.73
C LEU A 44 -30.12 18.78 -10.67
N SER A 45 -31.02 19.76 -10.47
CA SER A 45 -32.46 19.54 -10.54
C SER A 45 -32.97 20.01 -11.91
N PRO A 46 -33.80 19.22 -12.60
CA PRO A 46 -34.37 19.63 -13.89
C PRO A 46 -35.53 20.62 -13.76
N ALA A 47 -35.95 20.99 -12.54
CA ALA A 47 -37.10 21.85 -12.32
C ALA A 47 -36.78 23.34 -12.57
N ASP A 48 -37.67 24.04 -13.25
CA ASP A 48 -37.52 25.44 -13.65
C ASP A 48 -37.30 26.40 -12.45
N ILE A 49 -37.90 26.07 -11.30
CA ILE A 49 -37.76 26.84 -10.05
C ILE A 49 -36.28 26.91 -9.61
N ASN A 50 -35.49 25.89 -9.95
CA ASN A 50 -34.09 25.75 -9.55
C ASN A 50 -33.12 26.19 -10.65
N TYR A 51 -33.60 26.92 -11.67
CA TYR A 51 -32.80 27.30 -12.83
C TYR A 51 -31.54 28.08 -12.44
N ASP A 52 -31.66 29.09 -11.57
CA ASP A 52 -30.53 29.94 -11.17
C ASP A 52 -29.43 29.18 -10.40
N GLU A 53 -29.84 28.27 -9.51
CA GLU A 53 -28.92 27.42 -8.74
C GLU A 53 -28.25 26.38 -9.64
N THR A 54 -29.01 25.80 -10.56
CA THR A 54 -28.52 24.85 -11.56
C THR A 54 -27.47 25.50 -12.47
N LEU A 55 -27.74 26.72 -12.94
CA LEU A 55 -26.79 27.50 -13.74
C LEU A 55 -25.53 27.87 -12.94
N SER A 56 -25.68 28.25 -11.67
CA SER A 56 -24.55 28.56 -10.79
C SER A 56 -23.65 27.35 -10.57
N THR A 57 -24.25 26.18 -10.35
CA THR A 57 -23.54 24.91 -10.20
C THR A 57 -22.79 24.52 -11.49
N LEU A 58 -23.44 24.64 -12.65
CA LEU A 58 -22.80 24.36 -13.95
C LEU A 58 -21.62 25.29 -14.23
N ARG A 59 -21.76 26.59 -13.94
CA ARG A 59 -20.66 27.56 -14.09
C ARG A 59 -19.50 27.26 -13.16
N TYR A 60 -19.78 26.79 -11.94
CA TYR A 60 -18.74 26.36 -11.02
C TYR A 60 -18.03 25.10 -11.54
N ALA A 61 -18.78 24.10 -12.01
CA ALA A 61 -18.22 22.88 -12.60
C ALA A 61 -17.34 23.17 -13.83
N ASP A 62 -17.73 24.12 -14.69
CA ASP A 62 -16.93 24.52 -15.84
C ASP A 62 -15.58 25.15 -15.43
N ARG A 63 -15.57 26.00 -14.40
CA ARG A 63 -14.31 26.51 -13.83
C ARG A 63 -13.48 25.41 -13.17
N ALA A 64 -14.12 24.52 -12.40
CA ALA A 64 -13.44 23.42 -11.71
C ALA A 64 -12.77 22.46 -12.70
N LYS A 65 -13.40 22.23 -13.87
CA LYS A 65 -12.84 21.43 -14.97
C LYS A 65 -11.51 21.98 -15.51
N GLN A 66 -11.27 23.29 -15.39
CA GLN A 66 -10.03 23.92 -15.88
C GLN A 66 -8.84 23.70 -14.94
N ILE A 67 -9.08 23.24 -13.71
CA ILE A 67 -8.02 22.96 -12.74
C ILE A 67 -7.23 21.73 -13.21
N ARG A 68 -5.90 21.88 -13.26
CA ARG A 68 -4.98 20.80 -13.65
C ARG A 68 -4.42 20.14 -12.40
N CYS A 69 -4.72 18.85 -12.22
CA CYS A 69 -4.09 18.03 -11.19
C CYS A 69 -2.91 17.25 -11.81
N ASN A 70 -1.79 17.17 -11.09
CA ASN A 70 -0.62 16.41 -11.51
C ASN A 70 -0.49 15.14 -10.67
N ALA A 71 -1.25 14.10 -11.05
CA ALA A 71 -1.24 12.83 -10.35
C ALA A 71 0.03 12.04 -10.67
N VAL A 72 0.82 11.76 -9.63
CA VAL A 72 2.04 10.95 -9.65
C VAL A 72 1.81 9.74 -8.74
N ILE A 73 2.36 8.58 -9.12
CA ILE A 73 2.28 7.36 -8.31
C ILE A 73 3.06 7.61 -7.01
N ASN A 74 2.35 7.58 -5.88
CA ASN A 74 2.96 7.65 -4.57
C ASN A 74 3.48 6.25 -4.21
N GLU A 75 4.76 6.00 -4.47
CA GLU A 75 5.45 4.85 -3.92
C GLU A 75 5.82 5.16 -2.47
N ASP A 76 5.23 4.45 -1.52
CA ASP A 76 5.70 4.51 -0.14
C ASP A 76 7.15 4.03 -0.08
N PRO A 77 8.02 4.65 0.72
CA PRO A 77 9.41 4.21 0.86
C PRO A 77 9.47 2.73 1.29
N ASN A 78 8.50 2.29 2.10
CA ASN A 78 8.38 0.89 2.51
C ASN A 78 7.91 -0.01 1.35
N ASN A 79 6.93 0.41 0.54
CA ASN A 79 6.51 -0.37 -0.64
C ASN A 79 7.61 -0.47 -1.69
N LYS A 80 8.38 0.61 -1.88
CA LYS A 80 9.54 0.63 -2.76
C LYS A 80 10.62 -0.32 -2.24
N LEU A 81 10.93 -0.25 -0.94
CA LEU A 81 11.89 -1.13 -0.28
C LEU A 81 11.46 -2.59 -0.39
N ILE A 82 10.21 -2.92 -0.05
CA ILE A 82 9.66 -4.28 -0.17
C ILE A 82 9.75 -4.80 -1.61
N ARG A 83 9.51 -3.94 -2.61
CA ARG A 83 9.65 -4.33 -4.03
C ARG A 83 11.10 -4.65 -4.39
N GLU A 84 12.03 -3.75 -4.06
CA GLU A 84 13.46 -3.98 -4.30
C GLU A 84 13.97 -5.24 -3.59
N LEU A 85 13.50 -5.48 -2.37
CA LEU A 85 13.86 -6.67 -1.59
C LEU A 85 13.26 -7.95 -2.16
N LYS A 86 12.00 -7.92 -2.60
CA LYS A 86 11.38 -9.07 -3.28
C LYS A 86 12.06 -9.38 -4.61
N ASP A 87 12.42 -8.34 -5.37
CA ASP A 87 13.15 -8.48 -6.63
C ASP A 87 14.54 -9.07 -6.39
N GLU A 88 15.25 -8.65 -5.35
CA GLU A 88 16.56 -9.22 -4.99
C GLU A 88 16.44 -10.66 -4.47
N VAL A 89 15.46 -10.97 -3.63
CA VAL A 89 15.18 -12.36 -3.20
C VAL A 89 14.88 -13.26 -4.40
N THR A 90 14.12 -12.76 -5.37
CA THR A 90 13.79 -13.50 -6.59
C THR A 90 15.04 -13.72 -7.43
N ARG A 91 15.84 -12.67 -7.65
CA ARG A 91 17.11 -12.74 -8.38
C ARG A 91 18.09 -13.74 -7.76
N LEU A 92 18.22 -13.73 -6.44
CA LEU A 92 19.10 -14.64 -5.71
C LEU A 92 18.59 -16.08 -5.75
N ARG A 93 17.27 -16.30 -5.63
CA ARG A 93 16.65 -17.62 -5.80
C ARG A 93 16.87 -18.17 -7.20
N ASP A 94 16.74 -17.35 -8.24
CA ASP A 94 16.98 -17.74 -9.63
C ASP A 94 18.43 -18.14 -9.88
N LEU A 95 19.40 -17.42 -9.29
CA LEU A 95 20.81 -17.78 -9.37
C LEU A 95 21.12 -19.10 -8.64
N LEU A 96 20.52 -19.34 -7.48
CA LEU A 96 20.65 -20.60 -6.74
C LEU A 96 20.02 -21.77 -7.50
N TYR A 97 18.89 -21.54 -8.17
CA TYR A 97 18.25 -22.52 -9.05
C TYR A 97 19.12 -22.83 -10.28
N ALA A 98 19.69 -21.82 -10.94
CA ALA A 98 20.58 -21.99 -12.09
C ALA A 98 21.88 -22.76 -11.74
N GLN A 99 22.35 -22.63 -10.50
CA GLN A 99 23.51 -23.39 -9.98
C GLN A 99 23.16 -24.84 -9.59
N GLY A 100 21.90 -25.27 -9.73
CA GLY A 100 21.44 -26.62 -9.37
C GLY A 100 21.19 -26.84 -7.88
N LEU A 101 21.04 -25.77 -7.09
CA LEU A 101 20.85 -25.81 -5.63
C LEU A 101 19.41 -25.49 -5.20
N GLY A 102 18.48 -25.27 -6.14
CA GLY A 102 17.11 -24.85 -5.86
C GLY A 102 16.30 -25.84 -5.00
N ASP A 103 16.55 -27.14 -5.11
CA ASP A 103 15.85 -28.19 -4.35
C ASP A 103 16.24 -28.24 -2.85
N ILE A 104 17.28 -27.48 -2.45
CA ILE A 104 17.83 -27.49 -1.09
C ILE A 104 17.34 -26.30 -0.27
N THR A 105 17.03 -25.16 -0.91
CA THR A 105 16.59 -23.94 -0.22
C THR A 105 15.19 -24.08 0.38
N ASP A 106 14.27 -24.72 -0.35
CA ASP A 106 12.91 -25.02 0.14
C ASP A 106 12.96 -26.03 1.31
N MET A 107 13.90 -26.99 1.25
CA MET A 107 14.16 -27.97 2.31
C MET A 107 14.74 -27.31 3.58
N THR A 108 15.62 -26.30 3.45
CA THR A 108 16.14 -25.55 4.60
C THR A 108 15.08 -24.65 5.23
N SER A 109 14.20 -24.04 4.44
CA SER A 109 13.06 -23.26 4.96
C SER A 109 12.06 -24.14 5.72
N ALA A 110 11.92 -25.41 5.34
CA ALA A 110 11.14 -26.41 6.09
C ALA A 110 11.87 -26.92 7.35
N LEU A 111 13.21 -26.95 7.35
CA LEU A 111 14.00 -27.42 8.49
C LEU A 111 14.06 -26.43 9.66
N VAL A 112 13.95 -25.12 9.41
CA VAL A 112 13.86 -24.10 10.49
C VAL A 112 12.53 -24.14 11.25
N GLY A 113 11.54 -24.92 10.79
CA GLY A 113 10.22 -25.06 11.40
C GLY A 113 9.92 -26.40 12.07
N VAL A 114 10.83 -27.39 12.08
CA VAL A 114 10.54 -28.72 12.64
C VAL A 114 11.50 -29.10 13.78
N SER A 115 10.89 -29.35 14.93
CA SER A 115 11.50 -29.77 16.19
C SER A 115 12.41 -31.00 16.04
N PRO A 116 13.57 -31.07 16.73
CA PRO A 116 14.57 -32.11 16.55
C PRO A 116 14.18 -33.38 17.31
N SER A 117 13.27 -34.18 16.75
CA SER A 117 13.11 -35.56 17.21
C SER A 117 12.46 -36.40 16.13
N SER A 118 13.28 -37.08 15.31
CA SER A 118 13.10 -38.49 14.92
C SER A 118 14.17 -38.98 13.93
N SER A 119 14.91 -40.01 14.38
CA SER A 119 15.72 -41.00 13.64
C SER A 119 16.88 -40.53 12.73
N LEU A 120 18.09 -40.66 13.28
CA LEU A 120 19.41 -40.24 12.78
C LEU A 120 20.13 -41.21 11.80
N SER A 121 19.48 -42.19 11.17
CA SER A 121 20.20 -43.23 10.41
C SER A 121 20.29 -43.00 8.88
N ALA A 122 19.36 -42.28 8.26
CA ALA A 122 19.40 -41.98 6.81
C ALA A 122 20.09 -40.64 6.47
N LEU A 123 20.49 -39.88 7.49
CA LEU A 123 21.07 -38.54 7.35
C LEU A 123 22.60 -38.55 7.29
N SER A 124 23.32 -39.63 7.64
CA SER A 124 24.79 -39.56 7.78
C SER A 124 25.53 -39.28 6.46
N SER A 125 25.16 -39.95 5.37
CA SER A 125 25.80 -39.73 4.05
C SER A 125 25.34 -38.46 3.34
N ARG A 126 24.16 -37.93 3.69
CA ARG A 126 23.59 -36.67 3.16
C ARG A 126 23.93 -35.44 4.02
N ALA A 127 24.13 -35.61 5.31
CA ALA A 127 24.55 -34.55 6.23
C ALA A 127 26.03 -34.23 6.07
N ALA A 128 26.89 -35.18 5.70
CA ALA A 128 28.28 -34.89 5.35
C ALA A 128 28.38 -34.02 4.08
N SER A 129 27.52 -34.26 3.09
CA SER A 129 27.44 -33.44 1.87
C SER A 129 26.76 -32.09 2.14
N VAL A 130 25.75 -32.03 3.01
CA VAL A 130 25.15 -30.77 3.46
C VAL A 130 26.13 -29.95 4.32
N SER A 131 26.93 -30.55 5.21
CA SER A 131 27.96 -29.84 5.98
C SER A 131 29.06 -29.29 5.07
N SER A 132 29.54 -30.07 4.09
CA SER A 132 30.52 -29.63 3.10
C SER A 132 30.00 -28.51 2.17
N LEU A 133 28.69 -28.50 1.91
CA LEU A 133 28.02 -27.45 1.13
C LEU A 133 27.67 -26.22 1.96
N HIS A 134 27.31 -26.39 3.24
CA HIS A 134 27.13 -25.31 4.21
C HIS A 134 28.46 -24.57 4.42
N GLU A 135 29.58 -25.30 4.47
CA GLU A 135 30.93 -24.73 4.50
C GLU A 135 31.24 -23.89 3.25
N ARG A 136 30.85 -24.33 2.04
CA ARG A 136 31.05 -23.54 0.81
C ARG A 136 30.17 -22.29 0.73
N ILE A 137 28.97 -22.33 1.30
CA ILE A 137 28.09 -21.16 1.39
C ILE A 137 28.62 -20.17 2.44
N LEU A 138 29.16 -20.66 3.57
CA LEU A 138 29.80 -19.86 4.61
C LEU A 138 31.14 -19.24 4.16
N PHE A 139 31.88 -19.87 3.24
CA PHE A 139 33.20 -19.40 2.78
C PHE A 139 33.19 -18.50 1.55
N ALA A 140 32.03 -18.20 0.95
CA ALA A 140 31.94 -17.25 -0.15
C ALA A 140 31.96 -15.80 0.41
N PRO A 141 32.98 -14.98 0.10
CA PRO A 141 33.06 -13.62 0.64
C PRO A 141 31.85 -12.80 0.17
N GLY A 142 31.01 -12.37 1.12
CA GLY A 142 29.77 -11.60 0.87
C GLY A 142 28.45 -12.38 1.02
N SER A 143 28.49 -13.70 1.23
CA SER A 143 27.27 -14.50 1.45
C SER A 143 26.66 -14.30 2.83
N GLU A 144 27.48 -14.11 3.87
CA GLU A 144 27.03 -13.88 5.25
C GLU A 144 26.26 -12.57 5.37
N GLU A 145 26.79 -11.49 4.80
CA GLU A 145 26.14 -10.17 4.77
C GLU A 145 24.83 -10.20 3.94
N ALA A 146 24.80 -10.98 2.86
CA ALA A 146 23.59 -11.18 2.06
C ALA A 146 22.50 -11.96 2.83
N ILE A 147 22.90 -12.97 3.62
CA ILE A 147 21.98 -13.75 4.45
C ILE A 147 21.43 -12.90 5.61
N GLU A 148 22.26 -12.08 6.24
CA GLU A 148 21.83 -11.18 7.32
C GLU A 148 20.84 -10.14 6.80
N ARG A 149 21.12 -9.51 5.66
CA ARG A 149 20.17 -8.57 5.03
C ARG A 149 18.87 -9.26 4.67
N LEU A 150 18.91 -10.47 4.13
CA LEU A 150 17.70 -11.23 3.80
C LEU A 150 16.87 -11.49 5.06
N LYS A 151 17.47 -11.95 6.15
CA LYS A 151 16.79 -12.16 7.44
C LYS A 151 16.20 -10.88 8.01
N GLU A 152 16.93 -9.76 7.96
CA GLU A 152 16.44 -8.46 8.41
C GLU A 152 15.22 -8.02 7.59
N THR A 153 15.23 -8.28 6.28
CA THR A 153 14.14 -7.90 5.38
C THR A 153 12.90 -8.77 5.55
N GLU A 154 13.09 -10.08 5.74
CA GLU A 154 12.00 -10.99 6.09
C GLU A 154 11.38 -10.62 7.45
N LYS A 155 12.21 -10.23 8.42
CA LYS A 155 11.75 -9.77 9.72
C LYS A 155 10.91 -8.50 9.60
N ILE A 156 11.36 -7.51 8.84
CA ILE A 156 10.61 -6.26 8.60
C ILE A 156 9.27 -6.57 7.92
N ILE A 157 9.26 -7.47 6.92
CA ILE A 157 8.03 -7.89 6.24
C ILE A 157 7.06 -8.57 7.22
N ALA A 158 7.57 -9.47 8.07
CA ALA A 158 6.76 -10.17 9.07
C ALA A 158 6.17 -9.20 10.11
N GLU A 159 6.98 -8.28 10.65
CA GLU A 159 6.54 -7.26 11.61
C GLU A 159 5.50 -6.31 11.00
N LEU A 160 5.69 -5.94 9.73
CA LEU A 160 4.69 -5.15 9.00
C LEU A 160 3.39 -5.93 8.78
N ASN A 161 3.48 -7.24 8.52
CA ASN A 161 2.31 -8.11 8.35
C ASN A 161 1.55 -8.32 9.67
N GLU A 162 2.25 -8.54 10.79
CA GLU A 162 1.65 -8.59 12.13
C GLU A 162 0.90 -7.29 12.44
N THR A 163 1.48 -6.13 12.09
CA THR A 163 0.83 -4.82 12.24
C THR A 163 -0.47 -4.74 11.42
N TRP A 164 -0.54 -5.40 10.26
CA TRP A 164 -1.77 -5.48 9.46
C TRP A 164 -2.82 -6.42 10.07
N GLU A 165 -2.41 -7.55 10.62
CA GLU A 165 -3.32 -8.48 11.31
C GLU A 165 -3.96 -7.84 12.54
N GLU A 166 -3.20 -7.04 13.29
CA GLU A 166 -3.74 -6.25 14.40
C GLU A 166 -4.72 -5.17 13.93
N LYS A 167 -4.42 -4.48 12.82
CA LYS A 167 -5.36 -3.53 12.21
C LYS A 167 -6.64 -4.22 11.77
N LEU A 168 -6.53 -5.41 11.15
CA LEU A 168 -7.67 -6.20 10.73
C LEU A 168 -8.55 -6.61 11.92
N ARG A 169 -7.94 -7.17 12.97
CA ARG A 169 -8.65 -7.51 14.22
C ARG A 169 -9.35 -6.29 14.83
N ARG A 170 -8.70 -5.12 14.82
CA ARG A 170 -9.32 -3.87 15.31
C ARG A 170 -10.52 -3.47 14.45
N THR A 171 -10.43 -3.57 13.12
CA THR A 171 -11.56 -3.30 12.22
C THR A 171 -12.71 -4.29 12.44
N GLU A 172 -12.41 -5.58 12.62
CA GLU A 172 -13.40 -6.61 12.92
C GLU A 172 -14.08 -6.40 14.28
N ALA A 173 -13.32 -6.00 15.31
CA ALA A 173 -13.87 -5.67 16.62
C ALA A 173 -14.88 -4.51 16.54
N ILE A 174 -14.53 -3.43 15.84
CA ILE A 174 -15.43 -2.28 15.62
C ILE A 174 -16.67 -2.72 14.82
N ARG A 175 -16.49 -3.56 13.80
CA ARG A 175 -17.60 -4.11 13.00
C ARG A 175 -18.55 -4.91 13.89
N MET A 176 -18.03 -5.78 14.74
CA MET A 176 -18.81 -6.60 15.68
C MET A 176 -19.53 -5.76 16.72
N GLU A 177 -18.85 -4.77 17.30
CA GLU A 177 -19.45 -3.81 18.23
C GLU A 177 -20.63 -3.08 17.59
N ARG A 178 -20.46 -2.57 16.36
CA ARG A 178 -21.51 -1.90 15.60
C ARG A 178 -22.66 -2.85 15.25
N TRP A 179 -22.36 -4.12 14.98
CA TRP A 179 -23.35 -5.17 14.69
C TRP A 179 -24.19 -5.50 15.93
N VAL A 180 -23.56 -5.65 17.09
CA VAL A 180 -24.24 -5.92 18.37
C VAL A 180 -25.12 -4.74 18.78
N LEU A 181 -24.62 -3.50 18.65
CA LEU A 181 -25.40 -2.29 18.90
C LEU A 181 -26.60 -2.15 17.94
N GLY A 182 -26.42 -2.49 16.66
CA GLY A 182 -27.50 -2.49 15.66
C GLY A 182 -28.53 -3.60 15.89
N ALA A 183 -28.10 -4.79 16.30
CA ALA A 183 -28.98 -5.92 16.60
C ALA A 183 -29.86 -5.68 17.84
N GLY A 184 -29.36 -4.92 18.82
CA GLY A 184 -30.13 -4.51 20.01
C GLY A 184 -31.19 -3.45 19.75
N THR A 185 -31.28 -2.88 18.54
CA THR A 185 -32.27 -1.86 18.15
C THR A 185 -33.26 -2.34 17.10
N ARG A 186 -33.34 -3.66 16.86
CA ARG A 186 -34.48 -4.23 16.11
C ARG A 186 -35.74 -4.07 16.96
N PRO A 187 -36.77 -3.34 16.51
CA PRO A 187 -38.08 -3.39 17.15
C PRO A 187 -38.55 -4.84 17.04
N SER A 188 -38.84 -5.47 18.17
CA SER A 188 -39.78 -6.58 18.22
C SER A 188 -41.09 -6.04 17.67
N ASP A 189 -41.39 -6.33 16.40
CA ASP A 189 -42.73 -6.58 15.86
C ASP A 189 -42.67 -6.54 14.32
N GLY A 190 -43.06 -7.65 13.68
CA GLY A 190 -43.29 -7.71 12.24
C GLY A 190 -42.38 -8.71 11.51
N GLU A 191 -42.86 -9.95 11.45
CA GLU A 191 -42.43 -10.97 10.50
C GLU A 191 -42.50 -10.41 9.06
N VAL A 192 -41.34 -10.27 8.40
CA VAL A 192 -41.24 -10.10 6.95
C VAL A 192 -40.01 -10.85 6.44
N ASP A 193 -40.29 -11.61 5.39
CA ASP A 193 -39.54 -12.67 4.73
C ASP A 193 -38.04 -12.46 4.47
N GLY A 194 -37.34 -13.59 4.50
CA GLY A 194 -35.93 -13.72 4.17
C GLY A 194 -35.60 -13.28 2.74
N GLY A 195 -34.78 -12.24 2.64
CA GLY A 195 -34.02 -11.86 1.45
C GLY A 195 -32.58 -11.60 1.86
N GLY A 196 -31.68 -12.46 1.40
CA GLY A 196 -30.27 -12.51 1.82
C GLY A 196 -29.47 -11.25 1.48
N TRP A 197 -28.63 -10.85 2.42
CA TRP A 197 -27.62 -9.79 2.27
C TRP A 197 -26.23 -10.35 1.87
N ASP A 198 -26.14 -11.63 1.49
CA ASP A 198 -24.87 -12.33 1.23
C ASP A 198 -24.32 -12.16 -0.20
N GLN A 199 -24.47 -10.99 -0.83
CA GLN A 199 -23.96 -10.76 -2.18
C GLN A 199 -23.14 -9.48 -2.38
N ALA A 200 -22.43 -9.04 -1.34
CA ALA A 200 -21.47 -7.95 -1.46
C ALA A 200 -20.13 -8.27 -0.79
N ILE A 201 -19.46 -9.32 -1.28
CA ILE A 201 -17.98 -9.44 -1.32
C ILE A 201 -17.62 -10.03 -2.69
#